data_AF-A0A368E238-F1
#
_entry.id   AF-A0A368E238-F1
#
_cell.length_a   1.000
_cell.length_b   1.000
_cell.length_c   1.000
_cell.angle_alpha   90.00
_cell.angle_beta   90.00
_cell.angle_gamma   90.00
#
_symmetry.space_group_name_H-M   'P 1'
#
loop_
_entity.id
_entity.type
_entity.pdbx_description
1 polymer ?
#
loop_
_entity_poly.entity_id
_entity_poly.type
_entity_poly.pdbx_seq_one_letter_code
_entity_poly.pdbx_strand_id
1 'polypeptide(L)'
;RSIETGTKIMNKLLGDYDGNLVFAMGGYNAGPGNVNKWIKRFGLGNREWMADWIEMIPFSETRGYVQRIPSGTRIYKGYDRNVVVLDKIDDLAQ
;
A
#
# COMPACT_ATOMS: atom_id res chain seq x y z
N ARG A 1 -17.45 1.37 14.50
CA ARG A 1 -17.52 0.06 13.80
C ARG A 1 -16.41 -0.15 12.76
N SER A 2 -15.42 0.76 12.61
CA SER A 2 -14.60 0.78 11.39
C SER A 2 -13.14 0.31 11.51
N ILE A 3 -12.48 0.46 12.67
CA ILE A 3 -11.02 0.27 12.78
C ILE A 3 -10.62 -1.21 12.69
N GLU A 4 -11.31 -2.11 13.42
CA GLU A 4 -11.05 -3.56 13.31
C GLU A 4 -11.22 -4.09 11.88
N THR A 5 -12.18 -3.54 11.13
CA THR A 5 -12.41 -3.94 9.73
C THR A 5 -11.35 -3.37 8.81
N GLY A 6 -10.95 -2.10 9.01
CA GLY A 6 -9.87 -1.45 8.26
C GLY A 6 -8.54 -2.17 8.43
N THR A 7 -8.18 -2.49 9.67
CA THR A 7 -6.99 -3.28 10.03
C THR A 7 -7.01 -4.68 9.41
N LYS A 8 -8.15 -5.38 9.44
CA LYS A 8 -8.29 -6.71 8.81
C LYS A 8 -8.09 -6.65 7.29
N ILE A 9 -8.67 -5.65 6.63
CA ILE A 9 -8.50 -5.45 5.19
C ILE A 9 -7.05 -5.12 4.85
N MET A 10 -6.42 -4.21 5.59
CA MET A 10 -5.03 -3.82 5.36
C MET A 10 -4.08 -5.01 5.57
N ASN A 11 -4.26 -5.79 6.64
CA ASN A 11 -3.48 -7.00 6.89
C ASN A 11 -3.65 -8.03 5.76
N LYS A 12 -4.87 -8.21 5.26
CA LYS A 12 -5.12 -9.08 4.12
C LYS A 12 -4.35 -8.59 2.88
N LEU A 13 -4.44 -7.31 2.56
CA LEU A 13 -3.78 -6.72 1.39
C LEU A 13 -2.25 -6.78 1.50
N LEU A 14 -1.70 -6.56 2.69
CA LEU A 14 -0.27 -6.77 2.94
C LEU A 14 0.15 -8.21 2.68
N GLY A 15 -0.67 -9.19 3.09
CA GLY A 15 -0.45 -10.60 2.74
C GLY A 15 -0.56 -10.87 1.23
N ASP A 16 -1.57 -10.31 0.57
CA ASP A 16 -1.81 -10.49 -0.88
C ASP A 16 -0.66 -9.91 -1.74
N TYR A 17 0.07 -8.89 -1.24
CA TYR A 17 1.14 -8.20 -1.95
C TYR A 17 2.53 -8.41 -1.35
N ASP A 18 2.77 -9.53 -0.66
CA ASP A 18 4.08 -9.90 -0.10
C ASP A 18 4.73 -8.80 0.77
N GLY A 19 3.90 -8.07 1.51
CA GLY A 19 4.33 -6.96 2.38
C GLY A 19 4.66 -5.66 1.65
N ASN A 20 4.35 -5.55 0.35
CA ASN A 20 4.49 -4.30 -0.39
C ASN A 20 3.41 -3.29 0.04
N LEU A 21 3.82 -2.37 0.91
CA LEU A 21 2.94 -1.35 1.47
C LEU A 21 2.34 -0.41 0.42
N VAL A 22 3.06 -0.11 -0.67
CA VAL A 22 2.56 0.73 -1.77
C VAL A 22 1.36 0.06 -2.43
N PHE A 23 1.45 -1.24 -2.72
CA PHE A 23 0.35 -2.00 -3.33
C PHE A 23 -0.80 -2.22 -2.35
N ALA A 24 -0.49 -2.47 -1.07
CA ALA A 24 -1.52 -2.64 -0.04
C ALA A 24 -2.32 -1.35 0.18
N MET A 25 -1.67 -0.19 0.31
CA MET A 25 -2.36 1.10 0.47
C MET A 25 -3.12 1.51 -0.80
N GLY A 26 -2.53 1.28 -1.98
CA GLY A 26 -3.24 1.44 -3.24
C GLY A 26 -4.48 0.54 -3.33
N GLY A 27 -4.39 -0.70 -2.84
CA GLY A 27 -5.49 -1.66 -2.83
C GLY A 27 -6.57 -1.31 -1.81
N TYR A 28 -6.19 -0.69 -0.69
CA TYR A 28 -7.13 -0.20 0.31
C TYR A 28 -7.95 0.99 -0.21
N ASN A 29 -7.29 1.93 -0.90
CA ASN A 29 -7.95 3.15 -1.40
C ASN A 29 -8.64 2.95 -2.76
N ALA A 30 -8.01 2.26 -3.72
CA ALA A 30 -8.53 2.09 -5.08
C ALA A 30 -9.06 0.68 -5.37
N GLY A 31 -8.97 -0.25 -4.42
CA GLY A 31 -9.35 -1.65 -4.61
C GLY A 31 -8.21 -2.50 -5.23
N PRO A 32 -8.03 -3.75 -4.79
CA PRO A 32 -6.95 -4.62 -5.27
C PRO A 32 -7.04 -4.94 -6.77
N GLY A 33 -8.24 -4.95 -7.34
CA GLY A 33 -8.42 -5.15 -8.78
C GLY A 33 -7.79 -4.05 -9.64
N ASN A 34 -7.72 -2.81 -9.15
CA ASN A 34 -7.06 -1.70 -9.87
C ASN A 34 -5.54 -1.80 -9.75
N VAL A 35 -5.03 -2.09 -8.55
CA VAL A 35 -3.59 -2.33 -8.34
C VAL A 35 -3.09 -3.47 -9.22
N ASN A 36 -3.82 -4.58 -9.31
CA ASN A 36 -3.45 -5.69 -10.19
C ASN A 36 -3.39 -5.30 -11.67
N LYS A 37 -4.28 -4.42 -12.14
CA LYS A 37 -4.21 -3.87 -13.51
C LYS A 37 -2.95 -3.03 -13.71
N TRP A 38 -2.57 -2.23 -12.73
CA TRP A 38 -1.36 -1.39 -12.80
C TRP A 38 -0.09 -2.23 -12.75
N ILE A 39 -0.01 -3.23 -11.87
CA ILE A 39 1.10 -4.20 -11.83
C ILE A 39 1.22 -4.91 -13.18
N LYS A 40 0.11 -5.35 -13.77
CA LYS A 40 0.13 -5.99 -15.10
C LYS A 40 0.63 -5.04 -16.19
N ARG A 41 0.32 -3.74 -16.09
CA ARG A 41 0.66 -2.74 -17.10
C ARG A 41 2.08 -2.20 -16.98
N PHE A 42 2.54 -1.95 -15.76
CA PHE A 42 3.79 -1.27 -15.47
C PHE A 42 4.88 -2.22 -14.95
N GLY A 43 4.52 -3.44 -14.56
CA GLY A 43 5.40 -4.37 -13.87
C GLY A 43 5.42 -4.16 -12.36
N LEU A 44 6.14 -5.04 -11.67
CA LEU A 44 6.43 -4.88 -10.24
C LEU A 44 7.51 -3.80 -10.10
N GLY A 45 7.14 -2.63 -9.57
CA GLY A 45 8.11 -1.59 -9.19
C GLY A 45 9.21 -2.19 -8.32
N ASN A 46 10.47 -1.83 -8.58
CA ASN A 46 11.59 -2.13 -7.68
C ASN A 46 11.97 -0.88 -6.88
N ARG A 47 12.95 -0.98 -5.98
CA ARG A 47 13.35 0.12 -5.10
C ARG A 47 13.75 1.40 -5.84
N GLU A 48 14.34 1.27 -7.03
CA GLU A 48 14.90 2.39 -7.79
C GLU A 48 13.82 3.21 -8.51
N TRP A 49 12.70 2.59 -8.92
CA TRP A 49 11.64 3.24 -9.70
C TRP A 49 10.25 3.12 -9.06
N MET A 50 10.16 2.78 -7.77
CA MET A 50 8.89 2.75 -7.05
C MET A 50 8.24 4.15 -7.01
N ALA A 51 9.03 5.21 -6.92
CA ALA A 51 8.53 6.58 -7.00
C ALA A 51 7.83 6.84 -8.34
N ASP A 52 8.47 6.45 -9.45
CA ASP A 52 7.87 6.58 -10.79
C ASP A 52 6.63 5.70 -10.94
N TRP A 53 6.62 4.49 -10.35
CA TRP A 53 5.44 3.62 -10.33
C TRP A 53 4.25 4.29 -9.63
N ILE A 54 4.50 4.99 -8.51
CA ILE A 54 3.47 5.75 -7.79
C ILE A 54 2.93 6.88 -8.68
N GLU A 55 3.79 7.61 -9.39
CA GLU A 55 3.36 8.65 -10.33
C GLU A 55 2.48 8.11 -11.47
N MET A 56 2.66 6.85 -11.86
CA MET A 56 1.84 6.18 -12.88
C MET A 56 0.44 5.78 -12.40
N ILE A 57 0.14 5.87 -11.10
CA ILE A 57 -1.21 5.59 -10.56
C ILE A 57 -2.21 6.59 -11.16
N PRO A 58 -3.28 6.15 -11.87
CA PRO A 58 -4.19 7.07 -12.57
C PRO A 58 -5.04 7.95 -11.67
N PHE A 59 -5.34 7.48 -10.45
CA PHE A 59 -6.17 8.21 -9.51
C PHE A 59 -5.30 9.13 -8.66
N SER A 60 -5.48 10.44 -8.82
CA SER A 60 -4.71 11.45 -8.09
C SER A 60 -4.87 11.35 -6.58
N GLU A 61 -6.08 11.04 -6.10
CA GLU A 61 -6.35 10.78 -4.68
C GLU A 61 -5.55 9.57 -4.18
N THR A 62 -5.59 8.45 -4.90
CA THR A 62 -4.81 7.25 -4.54
C THR A 62 -3.31 7.51 -4.58
N ARG A 63 -2.84 8.28 -5.57
CA ARG A 63 -1.43 8.68 -5.66
C ARG A 63 -1.02 9.49 -4.43
N GLY A 64 -1.79 10.52 -4.10
CA GLY A 64 -1.56 11.34 -2.92
C GLY A 64 -1.58 10.52 -1.62
N TYR A 65 -2.50 9.56 -1.52
CA TYR A 65 -2.58 8.65 -0.37
C TYR A 65 -1.32 7.79 -0.21
N VAL A 66 -0.83 7.21 -1.30
CA VAL A 66 0.38 6.37 -1.31
C VAL A 66 1.67 7.20 -1.12
N GLN A 67 1.73 8.42 -1.65
CA GLN A 67 2.88 9.33 -1.50
C GLN A 67 3.13 9.75 -0.05
N ARG A 68 2.12 9.68 0.84
CA ARG A 68 2.30 9.98 2.27
C ARG A 68 3.17 8.96 2.99
N ILE A 69 3.47 7.80 2.39
CA ILE A 69 4.36 6.80 2.98
C ILE A 69 5.76 7.41 3.15
N PRO A 70 6.31 7.48 4.38
CA PRO A 70 7.63 8.04 4.61
C PRO A 70 8.70 7.31 3.79
N SER A 71 9.58 8.09 3.16
CA SER A 71 10.74 7.59 2.43
C SER A 71 11.59 6.75 3.37
N GLY A 72 11.79 5.46 3.05
CA GLY A 72 12.53 4.53 3.91
C GLY A 72 11.67 3.60 4.77
N THR A 73 10.34 3.64 4.62
CA THR A 73 9.47 2.58 5.16
C THR A 73 9.92 1.23 4.60
N ARG A 74 10.40 0.35 5.47
CA ARG A 74 10.89 -0.98 5.06
C ARG A 74 9.71 -1.79 4.53
N ILE A 75 9.86 -2.33 3.32
CA ILE A 75 8.98 -3.38 2.81
C ILE A 75 9.15 -4.58 3.76
N TYR A 76 8.10 -4.88 4.50
CA TYR A 76 8.15 -5.92 5.53
C TYR A 76 7.96 -7.28 4.88
N LYS A 77 9.06 -7.95 4.57
CA LYS A 77 9.07 -9.39 4.32
C LYS A 77 9.20 -10.10 5.67
N GLY A 78 8.07 -10.46 6.30
CA GLY A 78 8.07 -11.27 7.52
C GLY A 78 6.91 -10.95 8.46
N TYR A 79 6.11 -11.99 8.74
CA TYR A 79 4.81 -12.01 9.41
C TYR A 79 4.74 -11.48 10.86
N ASP A 80 5.81 -10.96 11.45
CA ASP A 80 5.92 -10.83 12.93
C ASP A 80 6.02 -9.39 13.47
N ARG A 81 5.68 -8.37 12.67
CA ARG A 81 5.70 -6.95 13.10
C ARG A 81 4.47 -6.14 12.71
N ASN A 82 3.32 -6.82 12.62
CA ASN A 82 2.07 -6.27 12.07
C ASN A 82 1.48 -5.09 12.86
N VAL A 83 1.91 -4.84 14.09
CA VAL A 83 1.34 -3.79 14.95
C VAL A 83 1.89 -2.39 14.59
N VAL A 84 3.19 -2.26 14.31
CA VAL A 84 3.85 -0.94 14.16
C VAL A 84 3.47 -0.22 12.85
N VAL A 85 2.99 -0.96 11.86
CA VAL A 85 2.60 -0.41 10.54
C VAL A 85 1.19 0.15 10.59
N LEU A 86 0.26 -0.53 11.27
CA LEU A 86 -1.13 -0.12 11.36
C LEU A 86 -1.30 1.16 12.17
N ASP A 87 -0.59 1.29 13.30
CA ASP A 87 -0.59 2.50 14.12
C ASP A 87 -0.18 3.74 13.32
N LYS A 88 0.74 3.59 12.35
CA LYS A 88 1.17 4.68 11.46
C LYS A 88 0.25 4.89 10.26
N ILE A 89 -0.48 3.86 9.81
CA ILE A 89 -1.46 3.99 8.71
C ILE A 89 -2.71 4.71 9.20
N ASP A 90 -3.12 4.50 10.45
CA ASP A 90 -4.26 5.21 11.06
C ASP A 90 -4.02 6.73 11.09
N ASP A 91 -2.77 7.17 11.29
CA ASP A 91 -2.37 8.59 11.17
C ASP A 91 -2.45 9.11 9.72
N LEU A 92 -2.28 8.24 8.72
CA LEU A 92 -2.32 8.60 7.29
C LEU A 92 -3.72 8.53 6.69
N ALA A 93 -4.66 7.83 7.35
CA ALA A 93 -6.04 7.59 6.93
C ALA A 93 -7.04 8.68 7.36
N GLN A 94 -6.54 9.81 7.89
CA GLN A 94 -7.32 11.03 8.16
C GLN A 94 -7.31 11.99 6.96
#